data_AF-A0A933YJQ3-F1
#
_entry.id   AF-A0A933YJQ3-F1
#
_cell.length_a   1.000
_cell.length_b   1.000
_cell.length_c   1.000
_cell.angle_alpha   90.00
_cell.angle_beta   90.00
_cell.angle_gamma   90.00
#
_symmetry.space_group_name_H-M   'P 1'
#
loop_
_entity.id
_entity.type
_entity.pdbx_description
1 polymer ?
#
loop_
_entity_poly.entity_id
_entity_poly.type
_entity_poly.pdbx_seq_one_letter_code
_entity_poly.pdbx_strand_id
1 'polypeptide(L)' 'MGAMRIWYDEEGDYLEIRNEENKGYMKDIGDDMWQRVDEKGNVIGFGILGFKKRLQGRKGEIRMPLSVTFT' A
#
# COMPACT_ATOMS: atom_id res chain seq x y z
N MET A 1 10.81 12.34 -12.84
CA MET A 1 9.42 11.88 -12.59
C MET A 1 9.53 10.43 -12.14
N GLY A 2 9.47 10.19 -10.83
CA GLY A 2 9.47 8.82 -10.30
C GLY A 2 8.16 8.14 -10.70
N ALA A 3 8.25 6.93 -11.25
CA ALA A 3 7.07 6.17 -11.62
C ALA A 3 6.48 5.48 -10.38
N MET A 4 5.18 5.63 -10.17
CA MET A 4 4.47 4.83 -9.18
C MET A 4 4.38 3.39 -9.67
N ARG A 5 4.85 2.45 -8.87
CA ARG A 5 4.73 1.02 -9.14
C ARG A 5 3.55 0.45 -8.37
N ILE A 6 2.68 -0.23 -9.11
CA ILE A 6 1.58 -1.02 -8.57
C ILE A 6 1.93 -2.48 -8.85
N TRP A 7 2.00 -3.29 -7.80
CA TRP A 7 2.29 -4.70 -7.87
C TRP A 7 1.16 -5.47 -7.18
N TYR A 8 0.60 -6.46 -7.86
CA TYR A 8 -0.48 -7.29 -7.32
C TYR A 8 -0.12 -8.76 -7.49
N ASP A 9 -0.16 -9.49 -6.39
CA ASP A 9 -0.07 -10.94 -6.35
C ASP A 9 -1.48 -11.52 -6.18
N GLU A 10 -1.93 -12.24 -7.21
CA GLU A 10 -3.25 -12.86 -7.18
C GLU A 10 -3.32 -14.09 -6.27
N GLU A 11 -2.22 -14.83 -6.12
CA GLU A 11 -2.19 -16.05 -5.32
C GLU A 11 -2.22 -15.73 -3.82
N GLY A 12 -1.44 -14.73 -3.40
CA GLY A 12 -1.43 -14.20 -2.04
C GLY A 12 -2.55 -13.20 -1.73
N ASP A 13 -3.34 -12.79 -2.73
CA ASP A 13 -4.31 -11.68 -2.63
C ASP A 13 -3.67 -10.41 -2.03
N TYR A 14 -2.51 -10.02 -2.54
CA TYR A 14 -1.71 -8.93 -1.96
C TYR A 14 -1.43 -7.84 -2.98
N LEU A 15 -1.80 -6.60 -2.65
CA LEU A 15 -1.53 -5.40 -3.45
C LEU A 15 -0.47 -4.55 -2.77
N GLU A 16 0.56 -4.15 -3.48
CA GLU A 16 1.57 -3.20 -3.04
C GLU A 16 1.64 -2.01 -4.01
N ILE A 17 1.63 -0.81 -3.46
CA ILE A 17 1.84 0.44 -4.21
C ILE A 17 3.02 1.17 -3.59
N ARG A 18 4.04 1.47 -4.40
CA ARG A 18 5.27 2.13 -3.92
C ARG A 18 5.94 2.96 -5.00
N ASN A 19 6.76 3.91 -4.57
CA ASN A 19 7.69 4.59 -5.47
C ASN A 19 8.98 3.78 -5.64
N GLU A 20 9.53 3.70 -6.85
CA GLU A 20 10.66 2.83 -7.21
C GLU A 20 11.99 3.23 -6.53
N GLU A 21 12.19 4.53 -6.27
CA GLU A 21 13.49 5.07 -5.90
C GLU A 21 13.76 5.11 -4.37
N ASN A 22 12.78 4.78 -3.53
CA ASN A 22 12.88 5.08 -2.09
C ASN A 22 13.14 3.84 -1.23
N LYS A 23 14.30 3.83 -0.56
CA LYS A 23 14.59 2.93 0.55
C LYS A 23 13.67 3.27 1.72
N GLY A 24 13.09 2.24 2.32
CA GLY A 24 12.21 2.39 3.47
C GLY A 24 11.84 1.05 4.05
N TYR A 25 11.23 1.09 5.23
CA TYR A 25 10.79 -0.09 5.97
C TYR A 25 9.27 -0.18 5.97
N MET A 26 8.74 -1.39 6.08
CA MET A 26 7.30 -1.61 6.25
C MET A 26 6.95 -1.43 7.73
N LYS A 27 5.91 -0.64 7.98
CA LYS A 27 5.31 -0.42 9.28
C LYS A 27 3.87 -0.93 9.23
N ASP A 28 3.56 -1.86 10.12
CA ASP A 28 2.21 -2.36 10.29
C ASP A 28 1.29 -1.26 10.81
N ILE A 29 0.10 -1.16 10.23
CA ILE A 29 -0.96 -0.22 10.63
C ILE A 29 -2.27 -0.91 11.01
N GLY A 30 -2.30 -2.24 11.01
CA GLY A 30 -3.48 -3.05 11.29
C GLY A 30 -4.35 -3.33 10.05
N ASP A 31 -5.41 -4.12 10.25
CA ASP A 31 -6.37 -4.52 9.21
C ASP A 31 -5.73 -5.17 7.97
N ASP A 32 -4.66 -5.94 8.17
CA ASP A 32 -3.79 -6.51 7.13
C ASP A 32 -3.28 -5.47 6.11
N MET A 33 -2.97 -4.28 6.61
CA MET A 33 -2.37 -3.20 5.83
C MET A 33 -1.02 -2.82 6.42
N TRP A 34 -0.11 -2.41 5.54
CA TRP A 34 1.21 -1.90 5.90
C TRP A 34 1.47 -0.60 5.16
N GLN A 35 2.22 0.30 5.79
CA GLN A 35 2.78 1.48 5.13
C GLN A 35 4.27 1.32 4.97
N ARG A 36 4.79 1.73 3.82
CA ARG A 36 6.23 1.84 3.58
C ARG A 36 6.65 3.25 3.92
N VAL A 37 7.56 3.39 4.87
CA VAL A 37 8.07 4.69 5.34
C VAL A 37 9.56 4.83 5.07
N ASP A 38 9.98 6.01 4.62
CA ASP A 38 11.39 6.35 4.45
C ASP A 38 12.07 6.67 5.80
N GLU A 39 13.37 6.95 5.77
CA GLU A 39 14.15 7.32 6.95
C GLU A 39 13.69 8.63 7.62
N LYS A 40 12.95 9.47 6.89
CA LYS A 40 12.39 10.73 7.39
C LYS A 40 10.99 10.56 7.97
N GLY A 41 10.41 9.36 7.89
CA GLY A 41 9.05 9.05 8.33
C GLY A 41 7.97 9.40 7.32
N ASN A 42 8.33 9.72 6.07
CA ASN A 42 7.36 9.95 5.01
C ASN A 42 6.84 8.63 4.47
N VAL A 43 5.54 8.56 4.21
CA VAL A 43 4.90 7.41 3.56
C VAL A 43 5.25 7.40 2.08
N ILE A 44 6.04 6.41 1.66
CA ILE A 44 6.52 6.22 0.28
C ILE A 44 5.83 5.04 -0.43
N GLY A 45 4.88 4.39 0.25
CA GLY A 45 4.09 3.29 -0.30
C GLY A 45 3.19 2.64 0.75
N PHE A 46 2.40 1.66 0.32
CA PHE A 46 1.55 0.86 1.20
C PHE A 46 1.28 -0.52 0.58
N GLY A 47 0.96 -1.48 1.44
CA GLY A 47 0.58 -2.85 1.10
C GLY A 47 -0.76 -3.19 1.72
N ILE A 48 -1.58 -3.96 1.00
CA ILE A 48 -2.89 -4.44 1.43
C ILE A 48 -2.93 -5.92 1.13
N LEU A 49 -3.05 -6.75 2.17
CA LEU A 49 -3.37 -8.16 2.02
C LEU A 49 -4.88 -8.33 1.96
N GLY A 50 -5.36 -9.36 1.27
CA GLY A 50 -6.78 -9.64 1.04
C GLY A 50 -7.49 -8.57 0.21
N PHE A 51 -6.84 -7.96 -0.78
CA PHE A 51 -7.38 -6.85 -1.57
C PHE A 51 -8.62 -7.25 -2.37
N LYS A 52 -8.53 -8.32 -3.17
CA LYS A 52 -9.62 -8.92 -3.96
C LYS A 52 -10.75 -9.39 -3.06
N LYS A 53 -10.44 -10.04 -1.93
CA LYS A 53 -11.47 -10.45 -0.94
C LYS A 53 -12.24 -9.25 -0.37
N ARG A 54 -11.56 -8.13 -0.09
CA ARG A 54 -12.19 -6.89 0.39
C ARG A 54 -13.09 -6.23 -0.67
N LEU A 55 -12.75 -6.38 -1.95
CA LEU A 55 -13.56 -5.89 -3.08
C LEU A 55 -14.73 -6.83 -3.44
N GLN A 56 -14.61 -8.13 -3.16
CA GLN A 56 -15.70 -9.09 -3.37
C GLN A 56 -16.80 -8.91 -2.31
N GLY A 57 -17.80 -8.09 -2.64
CA GLY A 57 -19.02 -7.90 -1.85
C GLY A 57 -19.28 -6.46 -1.40
N ARG A 58 -18.25 -5.60 -1.42
CA ARG A 58 -18.40 -4.14 -1.26
C ARG A 58 -18.10 -3.48 -2.60
N LYS A 59 -19.09 -2.80 -3.17
CA LYS A 59 -18.88 -1.90 -4.31
C LYS A 59 -17.89 -0.79 -3.88
N GLY A 60 -16.62 -0.99 -4.20
CA GLY A 60 -15.74 0.03 -4.79
C GLY A 60 -14.88 0.91 -3.87
N GLU A 61 -15.00 0.87 -2.55
CA GLU A 61 -14.19 1.74 -1.67
C GLU A 61 -13.55 0.95 -0.52
N ILE A 62 -12.22 0.94 -0.50
CA ILE A 62 -11.42 0.53 0.65
C ILE A 62 -10.90 1.81 1.30
N ARG A 63 -11.42 2.13 2.49
CA ARG A 63 -10.90 3.23 3.30
C ARG A 63 -9.63 2.77 3.99
N MET A 64 -8.50 3.34 3.59
CA MET A 64 -7.24 3.13 4.28
C MET A 64 -7.04 4.22 5.33
N PRO A 65 -6.62 3.89 6.56
CA PRO A 65 -6.28 4.86 7.59
C PRO A 65 -4.89 5.46 7.35
N LEU A 66 -4.61 5.88 6.11
CA LEU A 66 -3.29 6.33 5.66
C LEU A 66 -3.40 7.71 5.02
N SER A 67 -2.58 8.64 5.51
CA SER A 67 -2.36 9.93 4.84
C SER A 67 -1.13 9.82 3.95
N VAL A 68 -1.34 9.50 2.67
CA VAL A 68 -0.27 9.49 1.66
C VAL A 68 -0.18 10.89 1.06
N THR A 69 1.01 11.51 1.16
CA THR A 69 1.29 12.77 0.47
C THR A 69 2.02 12.45 -0.82
N PHE A 70 1.35 12.59 -1.96
CA PHE A 70 1.98 12.53 -3.27
C PHE A 70 2.53 13.93 -3.57
N THR A 71 3.83 14.11 -3.34
CA THR A 71 4.55 15.35 -3.69
C THR A 71 5.17 15.23 -5.07
#